data_AF-A0A845M3G5-F1
#
_entry.id   AF-A0A845M3G5-F1
#
_cell.length_a   1.000
_cell.length_b   1.000
_cell.length_c   1.000
_cell.angle_alpha   90.00
_cell.angle_beta   90.00
_cell.angle_gamma   90.00
#
_symmetry.space_group_name_H-M   'P 1'
#
loop_
_entity.id
_entity.type
_entity.pdbx_description
1 polymer ?
#
loop_
_entity_poly.entity_id
_entity_poly.type
_entity_poly.pdbx_seq_one_letter_code
_entity_poly.pdbx_strand_id
1 'polypeptide(L)'
;MTFSDLYNRCNDPDPEDEIWSFVRPFVAKTAFGVLTRITGLPVFLLDFEPPALALRFPKEHIPEEARSEFGNDIKKYRAWRKVLLDCQSLETGQDVDGNYVDGLNRLARLFVHATSVNPIYYLPTLLPEGTSPCDLTRTGALSIDAGLEGLPRATFRRALGVLDKLGDNDIARRTGLLPCEKIGPLPRVFDHAYHAKLPVRLKRFRDAQERPLRNAIDFTYRVATMAGILAEDSEASFDDLLRPQTFAQLENIDIRALGFERPNEKTYRVYLQRIAFRARNGVPQSQVAPDEPWAAAWWRLSKQIADLHGGEFPARATIVRKHALADQLAPVDLTPQWFQAKAAELSEAQSKHFRTSAFFFDDLAGTGIDPRELPPAGSGFIRKRARKARVQAPVT
;
A
#
# COMPACT_ATOMS: atom_id res chain seq x y z
N MET A 1 7.68 -15.23 30.75
CA MET A 1 7.96 -14.04 31.59
C MET A 1 6.73 -13.80 32.45
N THR A 2 6.88 -13.52 33.74
CA THR A 2 5.81 -13.67 34.74
C THR A 2 5.07 -12.36 35.00
N PHE A 3 3.88 -12.39 35.62
CA PHE A 3 3.19 -11.18 36.09
C PHE A 3 4.04 -10.33 37.05
N SER A 4 5.01 -10.96 37.72
CA SER A 4 6.00 -10.27 38.56
C SER A 4 6.82 -9.25 37.75
N ASP A 5 7.24 -9.61 36.54
CA ASP A 5 8.12 -8.77 35.72
C ASP A 5 7.36 -7.53 35.22
N LEU A 6 6.10 -7.71 34.79
CA LEU A 6 5.18 -6.62 34.44
C LEU A 6 4.89 -5.70 35.63
N TYR A 7 4.66 -6.27 36.82
CA TYR A 7 4.40 -5.49 38.02
C TYR A 7 5.62 -4.69 38.46
N ASN A 8 6.81 -5.26 38.39
CA ASN A 8 8.05 -4.56 38.73
C ASN A 8 8.31 -3.39 37.77
N ARG A 9 8.10 -3.57 36.47
CA ARG A 9 8.21 -2.48 35.47
C ARG A 9 7.17 -1.37 35.68
N CYS A 10 5.98 -1.67 36.20
CA CYS A 10 5.00 -0.64 36.58
C CYS A 10 5.48 0.27 37.72
N ASN A 11 6.44 -0.19 38.52
CA ASN A 11 6.98 0.53 39.67
C ASN A 11 8.29 1.26 39.37
N ASP A 12 8.79 1.16 38.13
CA ASP A 12 9.95 1.93 37.68
C ASP A 12 9.57 3.42 37.60
N PRO A 13 10.35 4.33 38.25
CA PRO A 13 10.12 5.76 38.16
C PRO A 13 10.34 6.35 36.76
N ASP A 14 11.09 5.69 35.88
CA ASP A 14 11.32 6.15 34.49
C ASP A 14 11.06 5.05 33.46
N PRO A 15 9.77 4.76 33.18
CA PRO A 15 9.39 3.67 32.30
C PRO A 15 9.61 4.05 30.83
N GLU A 16 10.84 3.97 30.31
CA GLU A 16 11.19 4.08 28.87
C GLU A 16 10.77 2.83 28.07
N ASP A 17 9.59 2.29 28.36
CA ASP A 17 9.13 1.03 27.81
C ASP A 17 7.99 1.21 26.81
N GLU A 18 8.14 0.55 25.65
CA GLU A 18 7.16 0.60 24.56
C GLU A 18 5.77 0.12 25.02
N ILE A 19 5.71 -0.78 26.00
CA ILE A 19 4.47 -1.28 26.62
C ILE A 19 3.63 -0.14 27.22
N TRP A 20 4.26 0.86 27.83
CA TRP A 20 3.55 1.93 28.55
C TRP A 20 2.95 3.00 27.63
N SER A 21 3.34 2.98 26.35
CA SER A 21 2.65 3.75 25.32
C SER A 21 1.20 3.25 25.09
N PHE A 22 0.93 1.98 25.40
CA PHE A 22 -0.39 1.34 25.21
C PHE A 22 -1.23 1.25 26.47
N VAL A 23 -0.59 1.06 27.64
CA VAL A 23 -1.27 0.97 28.94
C VAL A 23 -0.58 1.92 29.91
N ARG A 24 -1.33 2.79 30.60
CA ARG A 24 -0.70 3.69 31.60
C ARG A 24 -0.22 2.87 32.81
N PRO A 25 1.02 3.07 33.32
CA PRO A 25 1.56 2.30 34.44
C PRO A 25 0.65 2.30 35.68
N PHE A 26 0.07 3.45 36.03
CA PHE A 26 -0.89 3.56 37.14
C PHE A 26 -2.13 2.67 36.95
N VAL A 27 -2.63 2.58 35.71
CA VAL A 27 -3.82 1.77 35.40
C VAL A 27 -3.48 0.28 35.48
N ALA A 28 -2.32 -0.13 34.96
CA ALA A 28 -1.82 -1.50 35.09
C ALA A 28 -1.62 -1.90 36.56
N LYS A 29 -0.94 -1.05 37.35
CA LYS A 29 -0.74 -1.26 38.79
C LYS A 29 -2.05 -1.39 39.55
N THR A 30 -3.04 -0.55 39.24
CA THR A 30 -4.38 -0.65 39.83
C THR A 30 -5.06 -1.98 39.46
N ALA A 31 -4.96 -2.41 38.21
CA ALA A 31 -5.53 -3.68 37.76
C ALA A 31 -4.87 -4.89 38.44
N PHE A 32 -3.55 -4.89 38.60
CA PHE A 32 -2.83 -5.91 39.36
C PHE A 32 -3.19 -5.91 40.84
N GLY A 33 -3.38 -4.74 41.45
CA GLY A 33 -3.85 -4.63 42.83
C GLY A 33 -5.24 -5.24 43.04
N VAL A 34 -6.15 -5.05 42.07
CA VAL A 34 -7.47 -5.71 42.07
C VAL A 34 -7.32 -7.23 41.91
N LEU A 35 -6.44 -7.70 41.01
CA LEU A 35 -6.19 -9.12 40.82
C LEU A 35 -5.66 -9.80 42.11
N THR A 36 -4.76 -9.16 42.84
CA THR A 36 -4.26 -9.61 44.15
C THR A 36 -5.39 -9.74 45.17
N ARG A 37 -6.33 -8.79 45.22
CA ARG A 37 -7.47 -8.86 46.16
C ARG A 37 -8.45 -9.97 45.82
N ILE A 38 -8.69 -10.22 44.53
CA ILE A 38 -9.57 -11.29 44.06
C ILE A 38 -8.96 -12.67 44.35
N THR A 39 -7.67 -12.83 44.09
CA THR A 39 -6.98 -14.12 44.21
C THR A 39 -6.48 -14.41 45.62
N GLY A 40 -6.34 -13.38 46.48
CA GLY A 40 -5.71 -13.49 47.79
C GLY A 40 -4.20 -13.73 47.73
N LEU A 41 -3.59 -13.65 46.54
CA LEU A 41 -2.17 -13.93 46.31
C LEU A 41 -1.46 -12.69 45.76
N PRO A 42 -0.23 -12.40 46.22
CA PRO A 42 0.56 -11.33 45.63
C PRO A 42 0.90 -11.62 44.16
N VAL A 43 1.04 -10.56 43.36
CA VAL A 43 1.22 -10.65 41.90
C VAL A 43 2.37 -11.57 41.47
N PHE A 44 3.47 -11.59 42.24
CA PHE A 44 4.63 -12.43 41.92
C PHE A 44 4.40 -13.93 42.13
N LEU A 45 3.32 -14.32 42.81
CA LEU A 45 2.87 -15.72 42.92
C LEU A 45 1.80 -16.09 41.90
N LEU A 46 1.35 -15.13 41.08
CA LEU A 46 0.36 -15.35 40.03
C LEU A 46 1.07 -15.72 38.72
N ASP A 47 0.92 -16.97 38.31
CA ASP A 47 1.50 -17.48 37.07
C ASP A 47 0.40 -18.02 36.16
N PHE A 48 -0.29 -17.09 35.48
CA PHE A 48 -1.26 -17.48 34.45
C PHE A 48 -0.57 -17.51 33.11
N GLU A 49 -0.29 -18.70 32.59
CA GLU A 49 0.11 -18.89 31.19
C GLU A 49 -1.05 -18.51 30.25
N PRO A 50 -0.81 -17.85 29.11
CA PRO A 50 -1.84 -17.64 28.09
C PRO A 50 -2.45 -18.98 27.61
N PRO A 51 -3.80 -19.12 27.49
CA PRO A 51 -4.87 -18.15 27.74
C PRO A 51 -5.56 -18.32 29.12
N ALA A 52 -4.90 -18.92 30.12
CA ALA A 52 -5.51 -19.30 31.40
C ALA A 52 -6.18 -18.13 32.15
N LEU A 53 -5.61 -16.92 32.08
CA LEU A 53 -6.21 -15.73 32.68
C LEU A 53 -7.57 -15.40 32.07
N ALA A 54 -7.69 -15.48 30.74
CA ALA A 54 -8.92 -15.20 30.01
C ALA A 54 -10.01 -16.24 30.30
N LEU A 55 -9.63 -17.49 30.57
CA LEU A 55 -10.52 -18.59 30.95
C LEU A 55 -11.01 -18.45 32.40
N ARG A 56 -10.11 -18.12 33.33
CA ARG A 56 -10.48 -17.90 34.74
C ARG A 56 -11.40 -16.69 34.92
N PHE A 57 -11.15 -15.63 34.16
CA PHE A 57 -11.95 -14.42 34.16
C PHE A 57 -12.66 -14.26 32.80
N PRO A 58 -13.76 -14.99 32.53
CA PRO A 58 -14.49 -14.96 31.26
C PRO A 58 -15.12 -13.59 30.99
N LYS A 59 -15.35 -13.22 29.72
CA LYS A 59 -15.86 -11.87 29.36
C LYS A 59 -17.39 -11.74 29.52
N GLU A 60 -18.11 -12.86 29.55
CA GLU A 60 -19.57 -12.94 29.52
C GLU A 60 -20.19 -12.66 30.88
N HIS A 61 -19.51 -13.03 31.96
CA HIS A 61 -20.03 -12.94 33.33
C HIS A 61 -18.91 -12.67 34.33
N ILE A 62 -19.28 -12.22 35.53
CA ILE A 62 -18.35 -11.96 36.64
C ILE A 62 -18.24 -13.23 37.50
N PRO A 63 -17.05 -13.87 37.62
CA PRO A 63 -16.83 -15.00 38.52
C PRO A 63 -17.15 -14.65 39.96
N GLU A 64 -17.56 -15.64 40.75
CA GLU A 64 -17.94 -15.44 42.15
C GLU A 64 -16.82 -14.78 42.97
N GLU A 65 -15.58 -15.22 42.79
CA GLU A 65 -14.37 -14.64 43.42
C GLU A 65 -14.16 -13.16 43.10
N ALA A 66 -14.65 -12.67 41.97
CA ALA A 66 -14.49 -11.27 41.53
C ALA A 66 -15.68 -10.37 41.93
N ARG A 67 -16.78 -10.93 42.45
CA ARG A 67 -18.00 -10.16 42.77
C ARG A 67 -17.80 -9.17 43.90
N SER A 68 -16.90 -9.43 44.84
CA SER A 68 -16.58 -8.50 45.94
C SER A 68 -16.04 -7.15 45.42
N GLU A 69 -15.34 -7.14 44.29
CA GLU A 69 -14.71 -5.94 43.71
C GLU A 69 -15.58 -5.23 42.67
N PHE A 70 -16.41 -5.98 41.95
CA PHE A 70 -17.19 -5.49 40.81
C PHE A 70 -18.71 -5.51 41.03
N GLY A 71 -19.22 -6.23 42.03
CA GLY A 71 -20.64 -6.49 42.19
C GLY A 71 -21.23 -7.09 40.91
N ASN A 72 -22.23 -6.40 40.36
CA ASN A 72 -22.88 -6.74 39.09
C ASN A 72 -22.44 -5.84 37.91
N ASP A 73 -21.41 -5.00 38.09
CA ASP A 73 -20.95 -4.08 37.04
C ASP A 73 -20.02 -4.77 36.03
N ILE A 74 -20.65 -5.40 35.03
CA ILE A 74 -19.95 -6.10 33.94
C ILE A 74 -19.05 -5.17 33.13
N LYS A 75 -19.36 -3.86 33.05
CA LYS A 75 -18.57 -2.91 32.28
C LYS A 75 -17.24 -2.62 32.98
N LYS A 76 -17.30 -2.35 34.29
CA LYS A 76 -16.09 -2.15 35.12
C LYS A 76 -15.21 -3.41 35.12
N TYR A 77 -15.82 -4.58 35.25
CA TYR A 77 -15.13 -5.86 35.17
C TYR A 77 -14.43 -6.07 33.81
N ARG A 78 -15.12 -5.85 32.69
CA ARG A 78 -14.53 -5.98 31.34
C ARG A 78 -13.39 -4.99 31.11
N ALA A 79 -13.51 -3.76 31.63
CA ALA A 79 -12.44 -2.77 31.55
C ALA A 79 -11.18 -3.21 32.32
N TRP A 80 -11.36 -3.76 33.53
CA TRP A 80 -10.27 -4.34 34.31
C TRP A 80 -9.63 -5.55 33.60
N ARG A 81 -10.44 -6.53 33.18
CA ARG A 81 -9.99 -7.73 32.44
C ARG A 81 -9.18 -7.35 31.21
N LYS A 82 -9.65 -6.33 30.47
CA LYS A 82 -8.97 -5.82 29.28
C LYS A 82 -7.56 -5.36 29.59
N VAL A 83 -7.34 -4.59 30.65
CA VAL A 83 -6.01 -4.08 31.04
C VAL A 83 -5.05 -5.22 31.32
N LEU A 84 -5.47 -6.22 32.10
CA LEU A 84 -4.62 -7.37 32.42
C LEU A 84 -4.18 -8.14 31.18
N LEU A 85 -5.12 -8.40 30.27
CA LEU A 85 -4.83 -9.13 29.04
C LEU A 85 -4.03 -8.27 28.04
N ASP A 86 -4.16 -6.94 28.06
CA ASP A 86 -3.28 -6.05 27.28
C ASP A 86 -1.85 -6.16 27.77
N CYS A 87 -1.62 -6.07 29.08
CA CYS A 87 -0.29 -6.25 29.66
C CYS A 87 0.28 -7.64 29.32
N GLN A 88 -0.51 -8.71 29.49
CA GLN A 88 -0.06 -10.07 29.20
C GLN A 88 0.26 -10.26 27.70
N SER A 89 -0.55 -9.68 26.79
CA SER A 89 -0.33 -9.78 25.35
C SER A 89 0.91 -9.01 24.90
N LEU A 90 1.11 -7.80 25.41
CA LEU A 90 2.29 -6.98 25.11
C LEU A 90 3.58 -7.64 25.60
N GLU A 91 3.52 -8.34 26.74
CA GLU A 91 4.67 -9.00 27.34
C GLU A 91 5.03 -10.31 26.63
N THR A 92 4.06 -11.21 26.54
CA THR A 92 4.31 -12.58 26.06
C THR A 92 4.39 -12.65 24.55
N GLY A 93 3.69 -11.75 23.84
CA GLY A 93 3.46 -11.88 22.42
C GLY A 93 2.69 -13.15 22.04
N GLN A 94 1.96 -13.76 22.98
CA GLN A 94 1.15 -14.97 22.74
C GLN A 94 -0.34 -14.62 22.62
N ASP A 95 -1.16 -15.58 22.14
CA ASP A 95 -2.61 -15.46 22.20
C ASP A 95 -3.11 -15.62 23.65
N VAL A 96 -3.55 -14.52 24.24
CA VAL A 96 -4.05 -14.44 25.62
C VAL A 96 -5.55 -14.63 25.73
N ASP A 97 -6.30 -14.50 24.63
CA ASP A 97 -7.76 -14.54 24.68
C ASP A 97 -8.31 -15.95 24.43
N GLY A 98 -7.52 -16.85 23.81
CA GLY A 98 -7.92 -18.24 23.51
C GLY A 98 -8.98 -18.36 22.40
N ASN A 99 -9.32 -17.22 21.79
CA ASN A 99 -10.21 -17.09 20.65
C ASN A 99 -9.60 -16.08 19.70
N TYR A 100 -9.31 -16.51 18.47
CA TYR A 100 -8.64 -15.67 17.48
C TYR A 100 -9.38 -14.34 17.22
N VAL A 101 -10.72 -14.31 17.35
CA VAL A 101 -11.49 -13.08 17.13
C VAL A 101 -11.17 -12.03 18.20
N ASP A 102 -11.18 -12.44 19.46
CA ASP A 102 -10.89 -11.55 20.58
C ASP A 102 -9.42 -11.13 20.58
N GLY A 103 -8.51 -12.07 20.30
CA GLY A 103 -7.08 -11.81 20.16
C GLY A 103 -6.77 -10.82 19.03
N LEU A 104 -7.30 -11.04 17.82
CA LEU A 104 -7.11 -10.11 16.70
C LEU A 104 -7.75 -8.75 16.96
N ASN A 105 -8.91 -8.69 17.62
CA ASN A 105 -9.54 -7.43 18.02
C ASN A 105 -8.67 -6.65 19.03
N ARG A 106 -8.04 -7.35 19.97
CA ARG A 106 -7.08 -6.77 20.91
C ARG A 106 -5.88 -6.20 20.18
N LEU A 107 -5.24 -7.00 19.32
CA LEU A 107 -4.08 -6.58 18.53
C LEU A 107 -4.41 -5.38 17.63
N ALA A 108 -5.54 -5.41 16.91
CA ALA A 108 -5.97 -4.33 16.04
C ALA A 108 -6.15 -3.00 16.79
N ARG A 109 -6.68 -3.06 18.01
CA ARG A 109 -6.82 -1.88 18.88
C ARG A 109 -5.47 -1.38 19.40
N LEU A 110 -4.57 -2.28 19.79
CA LEU A 110 -3.26 -1.90 20.30
C LEU A 110 -2.39 -1.29 19.20
N PHE A 111 -2.26 -1.96 18.05
CA PHE A 111 -1.21 -1.64 17.08
C PHE A 111 -1.68 -0.92 15.81
N VAL A 112 -2.99 -0.87 15.53
CA VAL A 112 -3.50 -0.26 14.30
C VAL A 112 -4.34 0.98 14.60
N HIS A 113 -5.58 0.78 15.04
CA HIS A 113 -6.50 1.84 15.45
C HIS A 113 -7.76 1.22 16.06
N ALA A 114 -8.42 1.90 17.01
CA ALA A 114 -9.64 1.41 17.66
C ALA A 114 -10.79 1.09 16.67
N THR A 115 -10.87 1.79 15.54
CA THR A 115 -11.90 1.55 14.51
C THR A 115 -11.61 0.33 13.62
N SER A 116 -10.41 -0.25 13.71
CA SER A 116 -9.99 -1.43 12.92
C SER A 116 -10.54 -2.76 13.47
N VAL A 117 -11.27 -2.71 14.59
CA VAL A 117 -11.91 -3.87 15.24
C VAL A 117 -13.11 -4.36 14.43
N ASN A 118 -13.88 -3.47 13.81
CA ASN A 118 -15.12 -3.85 13.13
C ASN A 118 -14.92 -4.85 11.98
N PRO A 119 -13.94 -4.69 11.07
CA PRO A 119 -13.68 -5.68 10.03
C PRO A 119 -13.27 -7.06 10.57
N ILE A 120 -12.53 -7.10 11.68
CA ILE A 120 -12.09 -8.35 12.32
C ILE A 120 -13.27 -9.08 12.97
N TYR A 121 -14.17 -8.35 13.62
CA TYR A 121 -15.37 -8.93 14.23
C TYR A 121 -16.24 -9.73 13.23
N TYR A 122 -16.36 -9.23 11.99
CA TYR A 122 -17.13 -9.91 10.93
C TYR A 122 -16.33 -10.93 10.12
N LEU A 123 -15.01 -11.01 10.32
CA LEU A 123 -14.17 -11.94 9.55
C LEU A 123 -14.63 -13.40 9.66
N PRO A 124 -15.02 -13.95 10.84
CA PRO A 124 -15.47 -15.33 10.96
C PRO A 124 -16.65 -15.69 10.06
N THR A 125 -17.56 -14.74 9.81
CA THR A 125 -18.74 -14.98 8.97
C THR A 125 -18.42 -14.96 7.47
N LEU A 126 -17.21 -14.55 7.11
CA LEU A 126 -16.73 -14.42 5.72
C LEU A 126 -15.73 -15.51 5.35
N LEU A 127 -15.22 -16.24 6.34
CA LEU A 127 -14.31 -17.36 6.14
C LEU A 127 -15.09 -18.66 5.91
N PRO A 128 -14.56 -19.60 5.10
CA PRO A 128 -15.08 -20.95 5.05
C PRO A 128 -15.09 -21.60 6.44
N GLU A 129 -16.02 -22.52 6.66
CA GLU A 129 -16.13 -23.24 7.93
C GLU A 129 -14.81 -23.92 8.28
N GLY A 130 -14.37 -23.76 9.53
CA GLY A 130 -13.11 -24.32 10.03
C GLY A 130 -11.83 -23.59 9.59
N THR A 131 -11.91 -22.53 8.78
CA THR A 131 -10.73 -21.75 8.38
C THR A 131 -10.39 -20.69 9.43
N SER A 132 -9.18 -20.74 9.99
CA SER A 132 -8.65 -19.69 10.86
C SER A 132 -7.98 -18.58 10.04
N PRO A 133 -7.93 -17.33 10.52
CA PRO A 133 -7.16 -16.27 9.87
C PRO A 133 -5.68 -16.61 9.68
N CYS A 134 -5.06 -17.43 10.55
CA CYS A 134 -3.67 -17.83 10.40
C CYS A 134 -3.43 -18.81 9.22
N ASP A 135 -4.45 -19.53 8.79
CA ASP A 135 -4.40 -20.45 7.65
C ASP A 135 -4.60 -19.75 6.31
N LEU A 136 -4.93 -18.45 6.33
CA LEU A 136 -5.16 -17.69 5.11
C LEU A 136 -3.87 -17.59 4.29
N THR A 137 -3.95 -18.07 3.05
CA THR A 137 -2.94 -17.81 2.02
C THR A 137 -3.45 -16.77 1.04
N ARG A 138 -2.56 -16.15 0.27
CA ARG A 138 -2.97 -15.22 -0.80
C ARG A 138 -3.93 -15.87 -1.80
N THR A 139 -3.71 -17.13 -2.15
CA THR A 139 -4.60 -17.89 -3.04
C THR A 139 -5.96 -18.14 -2.40
N GLY A 140 -6.01 -18.52 -1.12
CA GLY A 140 -7.25 -18.67 -0.37
C GLY A 140 -8.05 -17.37 -0.29
N ALA A 141 -7.36 -16.25 0.02
CA ALA A 141 -7.97 -14.93 0.06
C ALA A 141 -8.56 -14.49 -1.29
N LEU A 142 -7.88 -14.78 -2.40
CA LEU A 142 -8.41 -14.52 -3.75
C LEU A 142 -9.68 -15.34 -4.04
N SER A 143 -9.72 -16.60 -3.61
CA SER A 143 -10.88 -17.47 -3.80
C SER A 143 -12.08 -16.98 -2.98
N ILE A 144 -11.87 -16.62 -1.72
CA ILE A 144 -12.92 -16.08 -0.84
C ILE A 144 -13.44 -14.76 -1.42
N ASP A 145 -12.56 -13.83 -1.79
CA ASP A 145 -12.95 -12.54 -2.36
C ASP A 145 -13.75 -12.66 -3.67
N ALA A 146 -13.49 -13.68 -4.48
CA ALA A 146 -14.23 -13.93 -5.71
C ALA A 146 -15.67 -14.41 -5.46
N GLY A 147 -15.92 -15.09 -4.33
CA GLY A 147 -17.26 -15.53 -3.92
C GLY A 147 -18.05 -14.48 -3.13
N LEU A 148 -17.45 -13.33 -2.83
CA LEU A 148 -18.09 -12.26 -2.07
C LEU A 148 -18.46 -11.07 -2.96
N GLU A 149 -19.59 -10.43 -2.65
CA GLU A 149 -20.03 -9.20 -3.32
C GLU A 149 -20.36 -8.10 -2.31
N GLY A 150 -20.54 -6.86 -2.80
CA GLY A 150 -21.03 -5.72 -2.02
C GLY A 150 -20.29 -5.47 -0.71
N LEU A 151 -21.06 -5.29 0.37
CA LEU A 151 -20.55 -4.99 1.71
C LEU A 151 -19.69 -6.12 2.31
N PRO A 152 -20.11 -7.42 2.28
CA PRO A 152 -19.28 -8.54 2.71
C PRO A 152 -17.87 -8.52 2.11
N ARG A 153 -17.77 -8.29 0.80
CA ARG A 153 -16.49 -8.21 0.10
C ARG A 153 -15.63 -7.04 0.57
N ALA A 154 -16.23 -5.85 0.70
CA ALA A 154 -15.53 -4.67 1.19
C ALA A 154 -15.02 -4.87 2.62
N THR A 155 -15.81 -5.51 3.48
CA THR A 155 -15.44 -5.85 4.86
C THR A 155 -14.29 -6.86 4.88
N PHE A 156 -14.36 -7.93 4.09
CA PHE A 156 -13.29 -8.92 3.96
C PHE A 156 -11.96 -8.28 3.57
N ARG A 157 -11.94 -7.46 2.51
CA ARG A 157 -10.74 -6.73 2.08
C ARG A 157 -10.17 -5.80 3.14
N ARG A 158 -11.04 -5.12 3.91
CA ARG A 158 -10.59 -4.29 5.03
C ARG A 158 -9.97 -5.13 6.13
N ALA A 159 -10.56 -6.29 6.45
CA ALA A 159 -10.01 -7.22 7.44
C ALA A 159 -8.61 -7.71 7.01
N LEU A 160 -8.42 -8.11 5.75
CA LEU A 160 -7.09 -8.46 5.22
C LEU A 160 -6.08 -7.32 5.36
N GLY A 161 -6.50 -6.09 5.07
CA GLY A 161 -5.65 -4.92 5.27
C GLY A 161 -5.29 -4.64 6.73
N VAL A 162 -6.13 -5.06 7.70
CA VAL A 162 -5.80 -5.01 9.13
C VAL A 162 -4.82 -6.12 9.49
N LEU A 163 -5.02 -7.35 9.00
CA LEU A 163 -4.09 -8.47 9.22
C LEU A 163 -2.69 -8.16 8.68
N ASP A 164 -2.59 -7.61 7.48
CA ASP A 164 -1.30 -7.22 6.87
C ASP A 164 -0.55 -6.16 7.70
N LYS A 165 -1.29 -5.18 8.25
CA LYS A 165 -0.73 -4.15 9.13
C LYS A 165 -0.31 -4.72 10.48
N LEU A 166 -1.08 -5.67 11.03
CA LEU A 166 -0.67 -6.39 12.24
C LEU A 166 0.60 -7.21 11.98
N GLY A 167 0.76 -7.75 10.77
CA GLY A 167 1.98 -8.44 10.36
C GLY A 167 3.24 -7.57 10.33
N ASP A 168 3.12 -6.23 10.39
CA ASP A 168 4.27 -5.32 10.55
C ASP A 168 4.75 -5.20 12.00
N ASN A 169 4.03 -5.76 12.97
CA ASN A 169 4.35 -5.67 14.39
C ASN A 169 4.84 -7.02 14.94
N ASP A 170 5.99 -7.01 15.62
CA ASP A 170 6.65 -8.22 16.14
C ASP A 170 5.88 -8.94 17.23
N ILE A 171 5.17 -8.20 18.09
CA ILE A 171 4.33 -8.79 19.14
C ILE A 171 3.15 -9.49 18.48
N ALA A 172 2.47 -8.83 17.54
CA ALA A 172 1.32 -9.41 16.84
C ALA A 172 1.69 -10.67 16.04
N ARG A 173 2.85 -10.71 15.39
CA ARG A 173 3.34 -11.91 14.66
C ARG A 173 3.56 -13.11 15.57
N ARG A 174 4.13 -12.89 16.77
CA ARG A 174 4.42 -13.98 17.73
C ARG A 174 3.18 -14.68 18.25
N THR A 175 2.01 -14.06 18.15
CA THR A 175 0.76 -14.65 18.68
C THR A 175 0.29 -15.90 17.93
N GLY A 176 0.78 -16.12 16.70
CA GLY A 176 0.32 -17.21 15.85
C GLY A 176 -1.09 -17.00 15.26
N LEU A 177 -1.72 -15.84 15.49
CA LEU A 177 -3.07 -15.52 15.00
C LEU A 177 -3.09 -14.97 13.56
N LEU A 178 -1.93 -14.62 13.01
CA LEU A 178 -1.80 -13.98 11.70
C LEU A 178 -1.39 -14.99 10.62
N PRO A 179 -1.73 -14.72 9.33
CA PRO A 179 -1.15 -15.42 8.20
C PRO A 179 0.38 -15.47 8.27
N CYS A 180 0.99 -16.57 7.84
CA CYS A 180 2.45 -16.70 7.77
C CYS A 180 3.10 -15.66 6.82
N GLU A 181 2.39 -15.31 5.75
CA GLU A 181 2.81 -14.29 4.78
C GLU A 181 1.75 -13.21 4.66
N LYS A 182 2.18 -11.97 4.36
CA LYS A 182 1.24 -10.90 4.02
C LYS A 182 0.40 -11.29 2.81
N ILE A 183 -0.91 -11.12 2.93
CA ILE A 183 -1.84 -11.38 1.84
C ILE A 183 -1.66 -10.33 0.76
N GLY A 184 -1.49 -9.07 1.14
CA GLY A 184 -1.33 -7.94 0.24
C GLY A 184 -2.65 -7.50 -0.41
N PRO A 185 -2.62 -6.43 -1.22
CA PRO A 185 -3.81 -5.94 -1.89
C PRO A 185 -4.37 -7.00 -2.85
N LEU A 186 -5.68 -7.20 -2.78
CA LEU A 186 -6.43 -8.00 -3.74
C LEU A 186 -6.78 -7.17 -5.00
N PRO A 187 -6.87 -7.79 -6.19
CA PRO A 187 -7.26 -7.10 -7.43
C PRO A 187 -8.62 -6.40 -7.27
N ARG A 188 -8.73 -5.16 -7.75
CA ARG A 188 -10.01 -4.43 -7.72
C ARG A 188 -10.98 -5.03 -8.74
N VAL A 189 -12.28 -4.85 -8.51
CA VAL A 189 -13.32 -5.28 -9.47
C VAL A 189 -13.14 -4.63 -10.84
N PHE A 190 -12.51 -3.46 -10.90
CA PHE A 190 -12.20 -2.80 -12.17
C PHE A 190 -10.83 -3.18 -12.75
N ASP A 191 -9.99 -3.92 -12.00
CA ASP A 191 -8.70 -4.35 -12.50
C ASP A 191 -8.92 -5.48 -13.51
N HIS A 192 -8.31 -5.37 -14.70
CA HIS A 192 -8.52 -6.35 -15.75
C HIS A 192 -7.99 -7.74 -15.36
N ALA A 193 -6.92 -7.79 -14.56
CA ALA A 193 -6.37 -9.00 -13.97
C ALA A 193 -7.33 -9.73 -12.99
N TYR A 194 -8.40 -9.07 -12.52
CA TYR A 194 -9.45 -9.73 -11.74
C TYR A 194 -10.37 -10.59 -12.63
N HIS A 195 -10.64 -10.13 -13.84
CA HIS A 195 -11.60 -10.76 -14.76
C HIS A 195 -10.95 -11.69 -15.79
N ALA A 196 -9.64 -11.58 -16.00
CA ALA A 196 -8.87 -12.51 -16.82
C ALA A 196 -7.53 -12.74 -16.13
N LYS A 197 -7.38 -13.92 -15.50
CA LYS A 197 -6.12 -14.29 -14.83
C LYS A 197 -5.05 -14.47 -15.89
N LEU A 198 -3.95 -13.73 -15.76
CA LEU A 198 -2.84 -13.85 -16.69
C LEU A 198 -2.14 -15.21 -16.53
N PRO A 199 -1.87 -15.94 -17.62
CA PRO A 199 -1.02 -17.13 -17.60
C PRO A 199 0.38 -16.79 -17.09
N VAL A 200 1.08 -17.79 -16.53
CA VAL A 200 2.35 -17.59 -15.82
C VAL A 200 3.38 -16.87 -16.68
N ARG A 201 3.50 -17.24 -17.96
CA ARG A 201 4.43 -16.63 -18.91
C ARG A 201 4.13 -15.15 -19.17
N LEU A 202 2.87 -14.83 -19.47
CA LEU A 202 2.45 -13.44 -19.70
C LEU A 202 2.56 -12.59 -18.44
N LYS A 203 2.22 -13.15 -17.27
CA LYS A 203 2.37 -12.49 -15.96
C LYS A 203 3.82 -12.11 -15.67
N ARG A 204 4.78 -13.03 -15.88
CA ARG A 204 6.21 -12.76 -15.68
C ARG A 204 6.70 -11.63 -16.58
N PHE A 205 6.31 -11.64 -17.86
CA PHE A 205 6.66 -10.55 -18.78
C PHE A 205 6.08 -9.23 -18.29
N ARG A 206 4.79 -9.21 -17.94
CA ARG A 206 4.06 -8.05 -17.43
C ARG A 206 4.71 -7.45 -16.20
N ASP A 207 5.08 -8.25 -15.21
CA ASP A 207 5.63 -7.76 -13.94
C ASP A 207 6.99 -7.06 -14.13
N ALA A 208 7.74 -7.40 -15.19
CA ALA A 208 8.99 -6.74 -15.58
C ALA A 208 8.80 -5.42 -16.37
N GLN A 209 7.56 -5.02 -16.71
CA GLN A 209 7.32 -3.82 -17.53
C GLN A 209 7.01 -2.58 -16.68
N GLU A 210 6.97 -1.41 -17.30
CA GLU A 210 6.45 -0.17 -16.70
C GLU A 210 4.91 -0.17 -16.57
N ARG A 211 4.37 0.59 -15.61
CA ARG A 211 2.93 0.65 -15.31
C ARG A 211 2.03 0.90 -16.55
N PRO A 212 2.37 1.81 -17.49
CA PRO A 212 1.56 2.03 -18.69
C PRO A 212 1.39 0.79 -19.58
N LEU A 213 2.45 -0.03 -19.68
CA LEU A 213 2.45 -1.26 -20.47
C LEU A 213 1.82 -2.42 -19.70
N ARG A 214 1.99 -2.49 -18.37
CA ARG A 214 1.26 -3.45 -17.52
C ARG A 214 -0.25 -3.34 -17.73
N ASN A 215 -0.79 -2.12 -17.65
CA ASN A 215 -2.22 -1.88 -17.85
C ASN A 215 -2.68 -2.27 -19.26
N ALA A 216 -1.85 -2.03 -20.28
CA ALA A 216 -2.14 -2.40 -21.64
C ALA A 216 -2.20 -3.92 -21.81
N ILE A 217 -1.24 -4.66 -21.23
CA ILE A 217 -1.21 -6.12 -21.23
C ILE A 217 -2.44 -6.68 -20.50
N ASP A 218 -2.68 -6.23 -19.26
CA ASP A 218 -3.79 -6.69 -18.43
C ASP A 218 -5.15 -6.50 -19.16
N PHE A 219 -5.36 -5.34 -19.79
CA PHE A 219 -6.60 -5.05 -20.52
C PHE A 219 -6.73 -5.84 -21.82
N THR A 220 -5.67 -5.87 -22.63
CA THR A 220 -5.73 -6.49 -23.96
C THR A 220 -5.90 -7.99 -23.85
N TYR A 221 -5.26 -8.63 -22.86
CA TYR A 221 -5.49 -10.06 -22.59
C TYR A 221 -6.94 -10.34 -22.18
N ARG A 222 -7.53 -9.49 -21.34
CA ARG A 222 -8.94 -9.62 -20.97
C ARG A 222 -9.86 -9.49 -22.18
N VAL A 223 -9.62 -8.50 -23.04
CA VAL A 223 -10.39 -8.34 -24.29
C VAL A 223 -10.23 -9.56 -25.20
N ALA A 224 -9.00 -10.06 -25.36
CA ALA A 224 -8.72 -11.26 -26.16
C ALA A 224 -9.48 -12.49 -25.63
N THR A 225 -9.55 -12.65 -24.32
CA THR A 225 -10.24 -13.76 -23.66
C THR A 225 -11.77 -13.63 -23.80
N MET A 226 -12.31 -12.43 -23.54
CA MET A 226 -13.76 -12.17 -23.64
C MET A 226 -14.29 -12.28 -25.08
N ALA A 227 -13.46 -11.94 -26.07
CA ALA A 227 -13.80 -12.09 -27.47
C ALA A 227 -13.53 -13.50 -28.03
N GLY A 228 -13.06 -14.44 -27.20
CA GLY A 228 -12.73 -15.81 -27.63
C GLY A 228 -11.54 -15.91 -28.59
N ILE A 229 -10.71 -14.87 -28.68
CA ILE A 229 -9.49 -14.86 -29.52
C ILE A 229 -8.40 -15.72 -28.87
N LEU A 230 -8.29 -15.65 -27.54
CA LEU A 230 -7.41 -16.50 -26.75
C LEU A 230 -8.24 -17.29 -25.74
N ALA A 231 -7.88 -18.54 -25.50
CA ALA A 231 -8.51 -19.36 -24.48
C ALA A 231 -8.00 -18.97 -23.08
N GLU A 232 -8.91 -18.93 -22.10
CA GLU A 232 -8.60 -18.49 -20.72
C GLU A 232 -7.57 -19.38 -20.01
N ASP A 233 -7.51 -20.66 -20.40
CA ASP A 233 -6.63 -21.70 -19.87
C ASP A 233 -5.36 -21.91 -20.72
N SER A 234 -5.14 -21.11 -21.75
CA SER A 234 -3.94 -21.22 -22.59
C SER A 234 -2.69 -20.71 -21.85
N GLU A 235 -1.54 -21.33 -22.08
CA GLU A 235 -0.23 -20.84 -21.64
C GLU A 235 0.25 -19.64 -22.49
N ALA A 236 -0.66 -18.69 -22.74
CA ALA A 236 -0.40 -17.54 -23.59
C ALA A 236 0.74 -16.69 -23.05
N SER A 237 1.55 -16.20 -23.97
CA SER A 237 2.69 -15.34 -23.79
C SER A 237 2.44 -13.96 -24.41
N PHE A 238 3.38 -13.04 -24.24
CA PHE A 238 3.28 -11.72 -24.86
C PHE A 238 3.30 -11.81 -26.40
N ASP A 239 4.05 -12.77 -26.96
CA ASP A 239 4.14 -12.98 -28.41
C ASP A 239 2.81 -13.48 -29.00
N ASP A 240 1.99 -14.17 -28.21
CA ASP A 240 0.68 -14.66 -28.65
C ASP A 240 -0.29 -13.50 -28.89
N LEU A 241 -0.23 -12.44 -28.08
CA LEU A 241 -0.99 -11.20 -28.32
C LEU A 241 -0.54 -10.46 -29.59
N LEU A 242 0.68 -10.72 -30.04
CA LEU A 242 1.32 -10.04 -31.18
C LEU A 242 1.27 -10.84 -32.47
N ARG A 243 0.79 -12.09 -32.45
CA ARG A 243 0.60 -12.89 -33.65
C ARG A 243 -0.23 -12.07 -34.65
N PRO A 244 0.17 -11.97 -35.93
CA PRO A 244 -0.49 -11.08 -36.89
C PRO A 244 -2.02 -11.26 -36.96
N GLN A 245 -2.48 -12.51 -36.87
CA GLN A 245 -3.91 -12.85 -36.86
C GLN A 245 -4.60 -12.36 -35.58
N THR A 246 -4.04 -12.68 -34.40
CA THR A 246 -4.55 -12.26 -33.09
C THR A 246 -4.59 -10.74 -32.98
N PHE A 247 -3.51 -10.07 -33.39
CA PHE A 247 -3.41 -8.61 -33.32
C PHE A 247 -4.41 -7.93 -34.27
N ALA A 248 -4.57 -8.42 -35.50
CA ALA A 248 -5.58 -7.91 -36.43
C ALA A 248 -7.01 -8.12 -35.93
N GLN A 249 -7.29 -9.24 -35.26
CA GLN A 249 -8.60 -9.47 -34.62
C GLN A 249 -8.84 -8.48 -33.48
N LEU A 250 -7.83 -8.28 -32.61
CA LEU A 250 -7.90 -7.29 -31.52
C LEU A 250 -8.12 -5.86 -32.03
N GLU A 251 -7.48 -5.47 -33.13
CA GLU A 251 -7.70 -4.18 -33.76
C GLU A 251 -9.13 -3.97 -34.29
N ASN A 252 -9.90 -5.03 -34.52
CA ASN A 252 -11.26 -4.92 -35.05
C ASN A 252 -12.35 -5.12 -33.99
N ILE A 253 -11.99 -5.32 -32.72
CA ILE A 253 -12.95 -5.43 -31.62
C ILE A 253 -13.53 -4.07 -31.26
N ASP A 254 -14.86 -4.04 -31.15
CA ASP A 254 -15.59 -3.02 -30.39
C ASP A 254 -15.65 -3.46 -28.92
N ILE A 255 -14.92 -2.77 -28.05
CA ILE A 255 -14.87 -3.11 -26.62
C ILE A 255 -16.17 -2.71 -25.89
N ARG A 256 -16.98 -1.80 -26.44
CA ARG A 256 -18.30 -1.49 -25.87
C ARG A 256 -19.27 -2.64 -26.08
N ALA A 257 -19.18 -3.34 -27.22
CA ALA A 257 -19.94 -4.56 -27.46
C ALA A 257 -19.60 -5.68 -26.46
N LEU A 258 -18.40 -5.64 -25.87
CA LEU A 258 -17.95 -6.52 -24.77
C LEU A 258 -18.31 -5.98 -23.37
N GLY A 259 -19.10 -4.90 -23.27
CA GLY A 259 -19.56 -4.33 -22.01
C GLY A 259 -18.57 -3.38 -21.32
N PHE A 260 -17.52 -2.92 -22.01
CA PHE A 260 -16.57 -1.96 -21.42
C PHE A 260 -17.05 -0.50 -21.61
N GLU A 261 -17.41 0.15 -20.50
CA GLU A 261 -17.58 1.62 -20.48
C GLU A 261 -16.24 2.36 -20.35
N ARG A 262 -15.30 1.76 -19.61
CA ARG A 262 -13.92 2.22 -19.45
C ARG A 262 -12.95 1.03 -19.38
N PRO A 263 -11.73 1.15 -19.94
CA PRO A 263 -11.26 2.24 -20.81
C PRO A 263 -12.09 2.38 -22.10
N ASN A 264 -12.09 3.58 -22.70
CA ASN A 264 -12.85 3.84 -23.95
C ASN A 264 -12.07 3.38 -25.18
N GLU A 265 -12.73 3.34 -26.35
CA GLU A 265 -12.13 2.94 -27.63
C GLU A 265 -10.79 3.61 -27.93
N LYS A 266 -10.72 4.94 -27.75
CA LYS A 266 -9.46 5.69 -27.94
C LYS A 266 -8.34 5.18 -27.02
N THR A 267 -8.66 4.88 -25.77
CA THR A 267 -7.69 4.35 -24.80
C THR A 267 -7.29 2.92 -25.15
N TYR A 268 -8.23 2.10 -25.62
CA TYR A 268 -7.93 0.75 -26.11
C TYR A 268 -6.95 0.78 -27.28
N ARG A 269 -7.16 1.66 -28.27
CA ARG A 269 -6.21 1.88 -29.37
C ARG A 269 -4.82 2.25 -28.87
N VAL A 270 -4.72 3.12 -27.87
CA VAL A 270 -3.43 3.47 -27.23
C VAL A 270 -2.78 2.24 -26.58
N TYR A 271 -3.55 1.34 -25.97
CA TYR A 271 -3.02 0.11 -25.39
C TYR A 271 -2.48 -0.85 -26.45
N LEU A 272 -3.22 -1.06 -27.55
CA LEU A 272 -2.75 -1.86 -28.69
C LEU A 272 -1.47 -1.27 -29.30
N GLN A 273 -1.41 0.06 -29.48
CA GLN A 273 -0.22 0.75 -29.96
C GLN A 273 0.98 0.56 -29.04
N ARG A 274 0.79 0.59 -27.71
CA ARG A 274 1.87 0.34 -26.73
C ARG A 274 2.39 -1.09 -26.81
N ILE A 275 1.50 -2.06 -26.97
CA ILE A 275 1.85 -3.47 -27.14
C ILE A 275 2.65 -3.66 -28.45
N ALA A 276 2.16 -3.13 -29.57
CA ALA A 276 2.87 -3.18 -30.85
C ALA A 276 4.21 -2.44 -30.83
N PHE A 277 4.27 -1.28 -30.18
CA PHE A 277 5.51 -0.52 -30.01
C PHE A 277 6.55 -1.30 -29.20
N ARG A 278 6.13 -1.98 -28.12
CA ARG A 278 7.00 -2.83 -27.31
C ARG A 278 7.57 -4.02 -28.09
N ALA A 279 6.76 -4.59 -29.00
CA ALA A 279 7.17 -5.68 -29.86
C ALA A 279 8.26 -5.26 -30.86
N ARG A 280 8.10 -4.08 -31.45
CA ARG A 280 9.03 -3.56 -32.48
C ARG A 280 10.36 -3.09 -31.91
N ASN A 281 10.39 -2.64 -30.65
CA ASN A 281 11.52 -1.91 -30.11
C ASN A 281 12.30 -2.62 -29.00
N GLY A 282 11.92 -3.85 -28.59
CA GLY A 282 12.43 -4.36 -27.32
C GLY A 282 12.01 -3.41 -26.17
N VAL A 283 12.62 -3.50 -24.99
CA VAL A 283 12.20 -2.80 -23.73
C VAL A 283 11.86 -1.30 -23.95
N PRO A 284 10.80 -0.72 -23.35
CA PRO A 284 10.51 0.69 -23.54
C PRO A 284 11.35 1.52 -22.56
N GLN A 285 12.45 2.03 -23.06
CA GLN A 285 12.76 3.46 -23.13
C GLN A 285 13.89 3.53 -24.14
N SER A 286 13.72 4.31 -25.20
CA SER A 286 14.76 4.49 -26.23
C SER A 286 16.11 4.67 -25.55
N GLN A 287 16.96 3.63 -25.55
CA GLN A 287 18.35 3.74 -25.09
C GLN A 287 19.22 4.36 -26.19
N VAL A 288 18.67 4.45 -27.39
CA VAL A 288 19.27 5.16 -28.51
C VAL A 288 18.95 6.64 -28.32
N ALA A 289 20.00 7.43 -28.12
CA ALA A 289 19.89 8.89 -28.16
C ALA A 289 19.34 9.27 -29.55
N PRO A 290 18.35 10.17 -29.62
CA PRO A 290 17.91 10.73 -30.89
C PRO A 290 19.10 11.26 -31.72
N ASP A 291 19.05 11.13 -33.05
CA ASP A 291 20.12 11.63 -33.93
C ASP A 291 20.24 13.17 -33.86
N GLU A 292 19.12 13.85 -33.58
CA GLU A 292 19.06 15.30 -33.45
C GLU A 292 19.73 15.78 -32.13
N PRO A 293 20.73 16.68 -32.19
CA PRO A 293 21.52 17.10 -31.03
C PRO A 293 20.70 17.66 -29.86
N TRP A 294 19.67 18.46 -30.14
CA TRP A 294 18.78 19.04 -29.12
C TRP A 294 17.90 17.98 -28.46
N ALA A 295 17.42 16.99 -29.23
CA ALA A 295 16.63 15.89 -28.70
C ALA A 295 17.49 14.92 -27.88
N ALA A 296 18.74 14.69 -28.28
CA ALA A 296 19.74 13.94 -27.52
C ALA A 296 20.04 14.58 -26.16
N ALA A 297 20.17 15.91 -26.10
CA ALA A 297 20.38 16.63 -24.85
C ALA A 297 19.17 16.48 -23.90
N TRP A 298 17.95 16.65 -24.42
CA TRP A 298 16.73 16.39 -23.63
C TRP A 298 16.63 14.94 -23.15
N TRP A 299 17.09 13.98 -23.95
CA TRP A 299 17.13 12.57 -23.58
C TRP A 299 18.11 12.33 -22.41
N ARG A 300 19.34 12.85 -22.50
CA ARG A 300 20.34 12.75 -21.41
C ARG A 300 19.86 13.41 -20.13
N LEU A 301 19.32 14.62 -20.21
CA LEU A 301 18.76 15.32 -19.06
C LEU A 301 17.59 14.53 -18.44
N SER A 302 16.72 13.95 -19.26
CA SER A 302 15.59 13.15 -18.76
C SER A 302 16.05 11.91 -17.98
N LYS A 303 17.13 11.27 -18.42
CA LYS A 303 17.75 10.14 -17.72
C LYS A 303 18.30 10.56 -16.35
N GLN A 304 19.08 11.63 -16.31
CA GLN A 304 19.64 12.16 -15.04
C GLN A 304 18.54 12.54 -14.04
N ILE A 305 17.46 13.16 -14.51
CA ILE A 305 16.31 13.51 -13.66
C ILE A 305 15.58 12.26 -13.17
N ALA A 306 15.42 11.23 -14.02
CA ALA A 306 14.79 9.97 -13.62
C ALA A 306 15.62 9.23 -12.56
N ASP A 307 16.94 9.20 -12.73
CA ASP A 307 17.86 8.58 -11.75
C ASP A 307 17.75 9.25 -10.37
N LEU A 308 17.61 10.58 -10.32
CA LEU A 308 17.40 11.33 -9.06
C LEU A 308 16.01 11.11 -8.43
N HIS A 309 15.04 10.63 -9.19
CA HIS A 309 13.64 10.49 -8.77
C HIS A 309 13.15 9.04 -8.76
N GLY A 310 14.07 8.06 -8.68
CA GLY A 310 13.72 6.65 -8.52
C GLY A 310 13.20 5.99 -9.80
N GLY A 311 13.72 6.42 -10.96
CA GLY A 311 13.42 5.84 -12.27
C GLY A 311 12.26 6.50 -13.03
N GLU A 312 11.65 7.56 -12.50
CA GLU A 312 10.55 8.27 -13.16
C GLU A 312 10.90 9.72 -13.49
N PHE A 313 10.62 10.14 -14.73
CA PHE A 313 10.71 11.55 -15.12
C PHE A 313 9.47 12.31 -14.61
N PRO A 314 9.63 13.32 -13.73
CA PRO A 314 8.49 13.98 -13.10
C PRO A 314 7.56 14.64 -14.13
N ALA A 315 6.24 14.45 -13.97
CA ALA A 315 5.24 15.06 -14.85
C ALA A 315 5.40 16.60 -14.97
N ARG A 316 5.82 17.24 -13.87
CA ARG A 316 6.13 18.68 -13.83
C ARG A 316 7.26 19.10 -14.77
N ALA A 317 8.17 18.21 -15.18
CA ALA A 317 9.27 18.52 -16.10
C ALA A 317 8.86 18.41 -17.58
N THR A 318 7.71 17.79 -17.85
CA THR A 318 7.29 17.44 -19.21
C THR A 318 6.81 18.66 -20.01
N ILE A 319 6.30 19.70 -19.33
CA ILE A 319 5.69 20.86 -19.98
C ILE A 319 6.74 21.74 -20.68
N VAL A 320 7.80 22.16 -19.97
CA VAL A 320 8.89 22.94 -20.58
C VAL A 320 9.56 22.15 -21.70
N ARG A 321 9.87 20.87 -21.46
CA ARG A 321 10.41 19.97 -22.49
C ARG A 321 9.55 19.93 -23.74
N LYS A 322 8.23 19.77 -23.59
CA LYS A 322 7.30 19.72 -24.74
C LYS A 322 7.41 20.99 -25.61
N HIS A 323 7.45 22.17 -25.00
CA HIS A 323 7.56 23.42 -25.74
C HIS A 323 8.95 23.64 -26.32
N ALA A 324 10.01 23.30 -25.58
CA ALA A 324 11.39 23.39 -26.06
C ALA A 324 11.65 22.48 -27.27
N LEU A 325 11.12 21.24 -27.25
CA LEU A 325 11.23 20.31 -28.39
C LEU A 325 10.47 20.82 -29.61
N ALA A 326 9.31 21.48 -29.43
CA ALA A 326 8.57 22.08 -30.54
C ALA A 326 9.34 23.25 -31.18
N ASP A 327 10.12 23.97 -30.37
CA ASP A 327 10.99 25.06 -30.81
C ASP A 327 12.41 24.56 -31.20
N GLN A 328 12.66 23.24 -31.17
CA GLN A 328 13.96 22.60 -31.48
C GLN A 328 15.14 23.09 -30.63
N LEU A 329 14.88 23.45 -29.37
CA LEU A 329 15.89 23.96 -28.43
C LEU A 329 16.40 22.86 -27.51
N ALA A 330 17.72 22.81 -27.28
CA ALA A 330 18.30 22.00 -26.21
C ALA A 330 18.08 22.68 -24.84
N PRO A 331 18.21 21.95 -23.72
CA PRO A 331 18.10 22.53 -22.39
C PRO A 331 19.04 23.73 -22.15
N VAL A 332 20.27 23.66 -22.67
CA VAL A 332 21.30 24.70 -22.53
C VAL A 332 20.96 25.97 -23.32
N ASP A 333 20.13 25.85 -24.37
CA ASP A 333 19.71 26.96 -25.21
C ASP A 333 18.51 27.72 -24.62
N LEU A 334 17.93 27.21 -23.52
CA LEU A 334 16.80 27.86 -22.88
C LEU A 334 17.26 29.10 -22.11
N THR A 335 16.81 30.26 -22.58
CA THR A 335 17.10 31.55 -21.97
C THR A 335 15.93 32.07 -21.15
N PRO A 336 16.16 32.94 -20.16
CA PRO A 336 15.09 33.64 -19.44
C PRO A 336 14.09 34.34 -20.37
N GLN A 337 14.57 34.91 -21.48
CA GLN A 337 13.74 35.57 -22.49
C GLN A 337 12.81 34.57 -23.18
N TRP A 338 13.29 33.37 -23.52
CA TRP A 338 12.46 32.32 -24.09
C TRP A 338 11.36 31.87 -23.12
N PHE A 339 11.70 31.68 -21.84
CA PHE A 339 10.69 31.32 -20.82
C PHE A 339 9.60 32.39 -20.70
N GLN A 340 9.98 33.66 -20.69
CA GLN A 340 9.03 34.78 -20.61
C GLN A 340 8.15 34.88 -21.85
N ALA A 341 8.75 34.80 -23.05
CA ALA A 341 8.02 34.84 -24.32
C ALA A 341 7.02 33.67 -24.42
N LYS A 342 7.48 32.45 -24.15
CA LYS A 342 6.60 31.26 -24.21
C LYS A 342 5.47 31.33 -23.19
N ALA A 343 5.74 31.83 -21.99
CA ALA A 343 4.69 31.99 -20.97
C ALA A 343 3.63 33.04 -21.34
N ALA A 344 3.97 34.03 -22.17
CA ALA A 344 3.06 35.05 -22.67
C ALA A 344 2.18 34.56 -23.84
N GLU A 345 2.67 33.60 -24.63
CA GLU A 345 1.92 32.95 -25.72
C GLU A 345 0.84 31.98 -25.21
N LEU A 346 0.97 31.51 -23.97
CA LEU A 346 0.09 30.50 -23.39
C LEU A 346 -1.14 31.12 -22.71
N SER A 347 -2.26 30.38 -22.73
CA SER A 347 -3.43 30.73 -21.91
C SER A 347 -3.07 30.80 -20.42
N GLU A 348 -3.84 31.52 -19.60
CA GLU A 348 -3.54 31.73 -18.18
C GLU A 348 -3.29 30.41 -17.42
N ALA A 349 -4.15 29.41 -17.64
CA ALA A 349 -4.01 28.10 -17.01
C ALA A 349 -2.72 27.38 -17.45
N GLN A 350 -2.41 27.41 -18.75
CA GLN A 350 -1.19 26.79 -19.29
C GLN A 350 0.07 27.53 -18.83
N SER A 351 0.04 28.87 -18.79
CA SER A 351 1.13 29.72 -18.31
C SER A 351 1.45 29.42 -16.85
N LYS A 352 0.45 29.21 -15.99
CA LYS A 352 0.66 28.80 -14.59
C LYS A 352 1.37 27.45 -14.47
N HIS A 353 0.95 26.46 -15.27
CA HIS A 353 1.58 25.14 -15.29
C HIS A 353 3.00 25.18 -15.88
N PHE A 354 3.21 25.96 -16.93
CA PHE A 354 4.51 26.21 -17.54
C PHE A 354 5.48 26.86 -16.54
N ARG A 355 5.05 27.89 -15.81
CA ARG A 355 5.88 28.53 -14.76
C ARG A 355 6.23 27.57 -13.63
N THR A 356 5.29 26.71 -13.22
CA THR A 356 5.55 25.67 -12.22
C THR A 356 6.60 24.66 -12.72
N SER A 357 6.55 24.33 -14.00
CA SER A 357 7.54 23.49 -14.67
C SER A 357 8.91 24.18 -14.76
N ALA A 358 8.96 25.46 -15.12
CA ALA A 358 10.19 26.24 -15.17
C ALA A 358 10.89 26.33 -13.81
N PHE A 359 10.12 26.57 -12.75
CA PHE A 359 10.61 26.53 -11.37
C PHE A 359 11.17 25.18 -10.94
N PHE A 360 10.73 24.08 -11.55
CA PHE A 360 11.33 22.78 -11.30
C PHE A 360 12.74 22.70 -11.89
N PHE A 361 12.98 23.23 -13.10
CA PHE A 361 14.33 23.30 -13.67
C PHE A 361 15.25 24.22 -12.86
N ASP A 362 14.74 25.32 -12.30
CA ASP A 362 15.51 26.16 -11.38
C ASP A 362 15.94 25.40 -10.12
N ASP A 363 15.05 24.55 -9.58
CA ASP A 363 15.35 23.71 -8.40
C ASP A 363 16.31 22.55 -8.71
N LEU A 364 16.54 22.22 -9.99
CA LEU A 364 17.50 21.17 -10.37
C LEU A 364 18.96 21.64 -10.26
N ALA A 365 19.19 22.96 -10.29
CA ALA A 365 20.50 23.52 -10.04
C ALA A 365 20.97 23.11 -8.62
N GLY A 366 22.11 22.41 -8.55
CA GLY A 366 22.67 21.90 -7.29
C GLY A 366 22.19 20.51 -6.86
N THR A 367 21.42 19.80 -7.68
CA THR A 367 20.92 18.44 -7.36
C THR A 367 21.80 17.29 -7.90
N GLY A 368 23.01 17.59 -8.38
CA GLY A 368 23.94 16.60 -8.95
C GLY A 368 23.75 16.32 -10.45
N ILE A 369 22.79 16.99 -11.11
CA ILE A 369 22.66 17.01 -12.58
C ILE A 369 23.82 17.81 -13.19
N ASP A 370 24.34 17.35 -14.33
CA ASP A 370 25.37 18.06 -15.08
C ASP A 370 24.88 19.47 -15.44
N PRO A 371 25.55 20.54 -14.94
CA PRO A 371 25.17 21.92 -15.24
C PRO A 371 25.17 22.25 -16.74
N ARG A 372 25.90 21.50 -17.57
CA ARG A 372 25.93 21.67 -19.04
C ARG A 372 24.66 21.18 -19.72
N GLU A 373 23.86 20.39 -19.02
CA GLU A 373 22.57 19.85 -19.50
C GLU A 373 21.38 20.63 -18.91
N LEU A 374 21.61 21.75 -18.24
CA LEU A 374 20.58 22.61 -17.65
C LEU A 374 20.57 24.01 -18.29
N PRO A 375 19.44 24.76 -18.20
CA PRO A 375 19.40 26.16 -18.58
C PRO A 375 20.41 26.98 -17.74
N PRO A 376 21.42 27.63 -18.36
CA PRO A 376 22.56 28.19 -17.63
C PRO A 376 22.20 29.36 -16.71
N ALA A 377 21.19 30.15 -17.09
CA ALA A 377 20.69 31.28 -16.30
C ALA A 377 19.39 30.97 -15.53
N GLY A 378 18.94 29.71 -15.55
CA GLY A 378 17.61 29.33 -15.09
C GLY A 378 16.49 30.00 -15.89
N SER A 379 15.28 29.95 -15.34
CA SER A 379 14.06 30.44 -16.01
C SER A 379 13.88 31.95 -15.96
N GLY A 380 14.57 32.64 -15.05
CA GLY A 380 14.38 34.07 -14.77
C GLY A 380 13.02 34.43 -14.13
N PHE A 381 12.18 33.44 -13.77
CA PHE A 381 10.96 33.72 -13.03
C PHE A 381 11.24 33.95 -11.55
N ILE A 382 10.53 34.91 -10.95
CA ILE A 382 10.59 35.17 -9.51
C ILE A 382 9.42 34.46 -8.82
N ARG A 383 9.71 33.63 -7.80
CA ARG A 383 8.70 32.98 -6.96
C ARG A 383 8.03 34.01 -6.05
N LYS A 384 6.73 34.21 -6.19
CA LYS A 384 5.94 35.11 -5.31
C LYS A 384 5.79 34.61 -3.87
N ARG A 385 6.13 33.35 -3.58
CA ARG A 385 6.12 32.76 -2.23
C ARG A 385 7.36 31.90 -2.04
N ALA A 386 8.11 32.15 -0.97
CA ALA A 386 9.20 31.27 -0.55
C ALA A 386 8.62 29.92 -0.13
N ARG A 387 9.18 28.83 -0.66
CA ARG A 387 8.85 27.47 -0.24
C ARG A 387 9.45 27.28 1.15
N LYS A 388 8.65 26.91 2.16
CA LYS A 388 9.19 26.44 3.45
C LYS A 388 10.19 25.32 3.15
N ALA A 389 11.45 25.51 3.54
CA ALA A 389 12.49 24.51 3.37
C ALA A 389 12.00 23.19 3.99
N ARG A 390 11.92 22.15 3.17
CA ARG A 390 11.68 20.80 3.66
C ARG A 390 13.01 20.35 4.24
N VAL A 391 13.14 20.38 5.56
CA VAL A 391 14.29 19.84 6.28
C VAL A 391 14.47 18.39 5.79
N GLN A 392 15.52 18.15 5.02
CA GLN A 392 15.98 16.80 4.74
C GLN A 392 16.65 16.32 6.03
N ALA A 393 16.07 15.30 6.66
CA ALA A 393 16.77 14.58 7.71
C ALA A 393 18.04 13.95 7.08
N PRO A 394 19.20 14.02 7.75
CA PRO A 394 20.39 13.34 7.28
C PRO A 394 20.11 11.83 7.23
N VAL A 395 20.47 11.23 6.09
CA VAL A 395 20.56 9.78 5.95
C VAL A 395 21.83 9.38 6.70
N THR A 396 21.67 8.76 7.87
CA THR A 396 22.70 7.95 8.53
C THR A 396 22.58 6.51 8.08
#